data_AF-A0A9P7FF27-F1
#
_entry.id   AF-A0A9P7FF27-F1
#
_cell.length_a   1.000
_cell.length_b   1.000
_cell.length_c   1.000
_cell.angle_alpha   90.00
_cell.angle_beta   90.00
_cell.angle_gamma   90.00
#
_symmetry.space_group_name_H-M   'P 1'
#
loop_
_entity.id
_entity.type
_entity.pdbx_description
1 polymer ?
#
loop_
_entity_poly.entity_id
_entity_poly.type
_entity_poly.pdbx_seq_one_letter_code
_entity_poly.pdbx_strand_id
1 'polypeptide(L)'
;GRSLYNDEKGIKFTVLFTPLQPFDPKRRRNAKPTTITKIVYVHEDMSMKDMIIKVLDTIKRRNLLQTSWLYAGSRLEGSDSLTFTYTVYRSQNKDVSLDNEDDYLELCTQVQSARKAEVTLKLAEQKVVTGNNLTEDEQDDDEENENPRKKRKQHVPSMEEIAQDQHIVSLQNKYRCEDRSCPYDLCYPSGPTAKHVHLTHKHLRTWAAAMARGLNVLFRHIY
;
A
#
# COMPACT_ATOMS: atom_id res chain seq x y z
N GLY A 1 8.03 19.51 -30.70
CA GLY A 1 7.39 20.82 -30.99
C GLY A 1 7.34 21.63 -29.72
N ARG A 2 6.38 22.55 -29.58
CA ARG A 2 5.95 23.00 -28.24
C ARG A 2 5.07 21.89 -27.65
N SER A 3 5.21 21.60 -26.36
CA SER A 3 4.38 20.56 -25.74
C SER A 3 2.94 21.03 -25.56
N LEU A 4 2.00 20.10 -25.66
CA LEU A 4 0.57 20.31 -25.42
C LEU A 4 0.21 20.39 -23.93
N TYR A 5 1.13 20.04 -23.02
CA TYR A 5 0.83 19.84 -21.60
C TYR A 5 1.68 20.70 -20.66
N ASN A 6 1.08 21.05 -19.51
CA ASN A 6 1.72 21.76 -18.39
C ASN A 6 2.52 23.01 -18.80
N ASP A 7 1.87 24.00 -19.43
CA ASP A 7 2.49 25.26 -19.86
C ASP A 7 3.67 25.06 -20.83
N GLU A 8 3.47 24.22 -21.85
CA GLU A 8 4.47 23.87 -22.87
C GLU A 8 5.68 23.07 -22.34
N LYS A 9 5.63 22.55 -21.10
CA LYS A 9 6.75 21.82 -20.48
C LYS A 9 6.73 20.32 -20.72
N GLY A 10 5.60 19.71 -21.06
CA GLY A 10 5.47 18.25 -21.18
C GLY A 10 4.62 17.60 -20.10
N ILE A 11 4.56 16.28 -20.16
CA ILE A 11 4.01 15.41 -19.13
C ILE A 11 4.86 15.55 -17.86
N LYS A 12 4.22 15.75 -16.72
CA LYS A 12 4.89 15.87 -15.43
C LYS A 12 5.07 14.51 -14.78
N PHE A 13 6.31 14.06 -14.68
CA PHE A 13 6.71 12.84 -14.00
C PHE A 13 7.18 13.15 -12.57
N THR A 14 6.50 12.58 -11.58
CA THR A 14 6.95 12.52 -10.19
C THR A 14 7.72 11.23 -9.99
N VAL A 15 9.04 11.32 -10.00
CA VAL A 15 9.99 10.22 -9.91
C VAL A 15 10.26 9.90 -8.43
N LEU A 16 9.96 8.67 -8.02
CA LEU A 16 10.20 8.12 -6.69
C LEU A 16 11.27 7.03 -6.80
N PHE A 17 12.53 7.39 -6.52
CA PHE A 17 13.64 6.45 -6.59
C PHE A 17 13.97 5.85 -5.23
N THR A 18 14.02 4.54 -5.15
CA THR A 18 14.41 3.78 -3.96
C THR A 18 15.75 3.09 -4.22
N PRO A 19 16.88 3.64 -3.70
CA PRO A 19 18.19 3.04 -3.87
C PRO A 19 18.28 1.72 -3.11
N LEU A 20 19.15 0.84 -3.60
CA LEU A 20 19.50 -0.38 -2.89
C LEU A 20 20.27 0.04 -1.64
N GLN A 21 19.73 -0.31 -0.47
CA GLN A 21 20.34 0.09 0.78
C GLN A 21 21.38 -0.95 1.19
N PRO A 22 22.57 -0.51 1.65
CA PRO A 22 23.57 -1.42 2.17
C PRO A 22 22.99 -2.15 3.39
N PHE A 23 23.45 -3.38 3.59
CA PHE A 23 23.12 -4.15 4.79
C PHE A 23 23.60 -3.37 6.01
N ASP A 24 22.67 -3.03 6.90
CA ASP A 24 22.96 -2.39 8.18
C ASP A 24 22.37 -3.27 9.30
N PRO A 25 23.20 -3.97 10.08
CA PRO A 25 22.74 -4.85 11.15
C PRO A 25 22.03 -4.10 12.28
N LYS A 26 22.20 -2.77 12.38
CA LYS A 26 21.53 -1.91 13.37
C LYS A 26 20.16 -1.43 12.90
N ARG A 27 19.84 -1.63 11.62
CA ARG A 27 18.58 -1.15 11.06
C ARG A 27 17.43 -2.08 11.39
N ARG A 28 16.32 -1.49 11.86
CA ARG A 28 15.10 -2.24 12.18
C ARG A 28 14.55 -2.90 10.92
N ARG A 29 14.16 -4.18 11.01
CA ARG A 29 13.61 -5.00 9.90
C ARG A 29 12.44 -4.34 9.15
N ASN A 30 11.68 -3.45 9.80
CA ASN A 30 10.52 -2.76 9.20
C ASN A 30 10.79 -1.28 8.82
N ALA A 31 12.05 -0.84 8.79
CA ALA A 31 12.39 0.52 8.43
C ALA A 31 12.13 0.76 6.94
N LYS A 32 11.19 1.65 6.63
CA LYS A 32 10.86 2.01 5.23
C LYS A 32 12.13 2.43 4.47
N PRO A 33 12.29 2.00 3.21
CA PRO A 33 13.40 2.45 2.38
C PRO A 33 13.40 3.97 2.21
N THR A 34 14.60 4.55 2.09
CA THR A 34 14.75 5.99 1.86
C THR A 34 14.44 6.28 0.40
N THR A 35 13.30 6.91 0.12
CA THR A 35 12.93 7.26 -1.25
C THR A 35 13.34 8.69 -1.59
N ILE A 36 14.03 8.87 -2.71
CA ILE A 36 14.37 10.16 -3.30
C ILE A 36 13.24 10.57 -4.24
N THR A 37 12.63 11.73 -4.01
CA THR A 37 11.57 12.26 -4.87
C THR A 37 12.11 13.38 -5.76
N LYS A 38 11.87 13.30 -7.08
CA LYS A 38 12.21 14.32 -8.07
C LYS A 38 11.04 14.55 -9.02
N ILE A 39 10.96 15.75 -9.58
CA ILE A 39 9.98 16.08 -10.61
C ILE A 39 10.73 16.33 -11.91
N VAL A 40 10.29 15.66 -12.98
CA VAL A 40 10.84 15.77 -14.33
C VAL A 40 9.69 16.07 -15.27
N TYR A 41 9.93 16.92 -16.27
CA TYR A 41 8.98 17.16 -17.35
C TYR A 41 9.49 16.48 -18.62
N VAL A 42 8.65 15.66 -19.25
CA VAL A 42 8.99 14.84 -20.42
C VAL A 42 8.05 15.23 -21.55
N HIS A 43 8.60 15.49 -22.73
CA HIS A 43 7.79 15.82 -23.90
C HIS A 43 7.04 14.56 -24.37
N GLU A 44 5.81 14.73 -24.85
CA GLU A 44 4.95 13.63 -25.30
C GLU A 44 5.57 12.78 -26.43
N ASP A 45 6.26 13.42 -27.38
CA ASP A 45 7.01 12.76 -28.46
C ASP A 45 8.34 12.12 -28.02
N MET A 46 8.70 12.17 -26.73
CA MET A 46 9.96 11.62 -26.24
C MET A 46 9.92 10.10 -26.25
N SER A 47 10.97 9.46 -26.80
CA SER A 47 11.10 8.01 -26.78
C SER A 47 11.25 7.48 -25.34
N MET A 48 10.90 6.21 -25.14
CA MET A 48 11.06 5.56 -23.83
C MET A 48 12.52 5.63 -23.35
N LYS A 49 13.49 5.38 -24.25
CA LYS A 49 14.92 5.40 -23.93
C LYS A 49 15.39 6.79 -23.48
N ASP A 50 14.97 7.84 -24.19
CA ASP A 50 15.31 9.22 -23.82
C ASP A 50 14.67 9.62 -22.49
N MET A 51 13.43 9.17 -22.24
CA MET A 51 12.75 9.35 -20.97
C MET A 51 13.54 8.70 -19.82
N ILE A 52 13.98 7.44 -19.99
CA ILE A 52 14.78 6.71 -19.00
C ILE A 52 16.10 7.44 -18.73
N ILE A 53 16.84 7.84 -19.78
CA ILE A 53 18.09 8.60 -19.63
C ILE A 53 17.83 9.88 -18.83
N LYS A 54 16.82 10.67 -19.20
CA LYS A 54 16.50 11.93 -18.54
C LYS A 54 16.11 11.75 -17.07
N VAL A 55 15.36 10.70 -16.76
CA VAL A 55 14.98 10.36 -15.38
C VAL A 55 16.22 9.98 -14.57
N LEU A 56 17.07 9.08 -15.09
CA LEU A 56 18.29 8.63 -14.41
C LEU A 56 19.32 9.76 -14.23
N ASP A 57 19.40 10.68 -15.17
CA ASP A 57 20.20 11.90 -15.08
C ASP A 57 19.76 12.79 -13.92
N THR A 58 18.44 12.95 -13.78
CA THR A 58 17.85 13.77 -12.72
C THR A 58 18.12 13.21 -11.33
N ILE A 59 18.14 11.89 -11.19
CA ILE A 59 18.50 11.21 -9.93
C ILE A 59 20.01 10.96 -9.78
N LYS A 60 20.83 11.39 -10.75
CA LYS A 60 22.29 11.21 -10.80
C LYS A 60 22.73 9.73 -10.70
N ARG A 61 21.99 8.83 -11.34
CA ARG A 61 22.24 7.37 -11.33
C ARG A 61 22.42 6.80 -12.75
N ARG A 62 23.15 7.52 -13.61
CA ARG A 62 23.51 7.05 -14.97
C ARG A 62 24.21 5.69 -14.98
N ASN A 63 24.90 5.34 -13.90
CA ASN A 63 25.60 4.07 -13.76
C ASN A 63 24.66 2.86 -13.90
N LEU A 64 23.35 3.02 -13.64
CA LEU A 64 22.36 1.94 -13.72
C LEU A 64 21.86 1.67 -15.16
N LEU A 65 22.18 2.54 -16.13
CA LEU A 65 21.79 2.33 -17.54
C LEU A 65 22.42 1.09 -18.16
N GLN A 66 23.65 0.74 -17.75
CA GLN A 66 24.42 -0.34 -18.34
C GLN A 66 23.83 -1.73 -18.04
N THR A 67 23.06 -1.82 -16.96
CA THR A 67 22.50 -3.07 -16.42
C THR A 67 20.98 -3.07 -16.44
N SER A 68 20.35 -2.09 -17.11
CA SER A 68 18.89 -2.00 -17.21
C SER A 68 18.40 -2.69 -18.48
N TRP A 69 17.56 -3.71 -18.32
CA TRP A 69 16.96 -4.43 -19.46
C TRP A 69 16.11 -3.50 -20.32
N LEU A 70 15.31 -2.65 -19.67
CA LEU A 70 14.41 -1.71 -20.34
C LEU A 70 15.16 -0.72 -21.25
N TYR A 71 16.37 -0.30 -20.86
CA TYR A 71 17.20 0.56 -21.70
C TYR A 71 17.88 -0.20 -22.85
N ALA A 72 18.41 -1.39 -22.57
CA ALA A 72 19.05 -2.24 -23.57
C ALA A 72 18.07 -2.71 -24.66
N GLY A 73 16.77 -2.82 -24.32
CA GLY A 73 15.74 -3.34 -25.22
C GLY A 73 15.81 -4.85 -25.43
N SER A 74 16.61 -5.55 -24.61
CA SER A 74 16.73 -6.99 -24.58
C SER A 74 17.01 -7.45 -23.15
N ARG A 75 16.62 -8.70 -22.86
CA ARG A 75 16.93 -9.33 -21.58
C ARG A 75 18.43 -9.63 -21.55
N LEU A 76 19.18 -8.92 -20.71
CA LEU A 76 20.61 -9.14 -20.54
C LEU A 76 20.86 -10.45 -19.79
N GLU A 77 22.00 -11.09 -20.01
CA GLU A 77 22.46 -12.23 -19.19
C GLU A 77 22.80 -11.71 -17.78
N GLY A 78 21.86 -11.86 -16.85
CA GLY A 78 21.99 -11.39 -15.45
C GLY A 78 20.72 -10.72 -14.95
N SER A 79 20.59 -10.54 -13.64
CA SER A 79 19.46 -9.84 -13.00
C SER A 79 19.39 -8.35 -13.39
N ASP A 80 18.18 -7.83 -13.59
CA ASP A 80 17.97 -6.39 -13.84
C ASP A 80 18.44 -5.57 -12.63
N SER A 81 18.97 -4.40 -12.90
CA SER A 81 19.38 -3.43 -11.87
C SER A 81 18.26 -2.50 -11.44
N LEU A 82 17.17 -2.41 -12.21
CA LEU A 82 16.09 -1.44 -11.98
C LEU A 82 14.72 -2.01 -12.32
N THR A 83 13.76 -1.86 -11.40
CA THR A 83 12.34 -2.04 -11.72
C THR A 83 11.67 -0.70 -11.89
N PHE A 84 10.87 -0.56 -12.96
CA PHE A 84 10.07 0.62 -13.26
C PHE A 84 8.59 0.29 -13.04
N THR A 85 7.92 1.07 -12.21
CA THR A 85 6.46 1.01 -12.07
C THR A 85 5.87 2.41 -12.17
N TYR A 86 4.70 2.55 -12.79
CA TYR A 86 4.06 3.83 -12.98
C TYR A 86 2.62 3.86 -12.47
N THR A 87 2.13 5.06 -12.20
CA THR A 87 0.73 5.33 -11.86
C THR A 87 0.33 6.64 -12.50
N VAL A 88 -0.68 6.60 -13.36
CA VAL A 88 -1.26 7.80 -13.98
C VAL A 88 -2.16 8.50 -12.97
N TYR A 89 -2.22 9.84 -13.01
CA TYR A 89 -3.02 10.59 -12.07
C TYR A 89 -4.51 10.20 -12.10
N ARG A 90 -5.00 9.71 -10.95
CA ARG A 90 -6.38 9.22 -10.75
C ARG A 90 -6.78 8.03 -11.64
N SER A 91 -5.83 7.26 -12.16
CA SER A 91 -6.15 5.96 -12.77
C SER A 91 -6.59 4.96 -11.71
N GLN A 92 -7.42 4.00 -12.11
CA GLN A 92 -7.77 2.85 -11.27
C GLN A 92 -6.56 1.91 -11.11
N ASN A 93 -5.76 1.79 -12.16
CA ASN A 93 -4.55 1.00 -12.17
C ASN A 93 -3.44 1.76 -11.43
N LYS A 94 -2.87 1.12 -10.41
CA LYS A 94 -1.78 1.66 -9.61
C LYS A 94 -0.59 0.71 -9.72
N ASP A 95 0.60 1.29 -9.70
CA ASP A 95 1.87 0.56 -9.72
C ASP A 95 1.97 -0.46 -10.86
N VAL A 96 1.62 -0.02 -12.08
CA VAL A 96 1.73 -0.82 -13.31
C VAL A 96 3.20 -0.96 -13.69
N SER A 97 3.67 -2.18 -13.94
CA SER A 97 5.04 -2.42 -14.42
C SER A 97 5.27 -1.80 -15.79
N LEU A 98 6.46 -1.26 -16.00
CA LEU A 98 6.92 -0.76 -17.30
C LEU A 98 8.10 -1.63 -17.74
N ASP A 99 7.81 -2.64 -18.56
CA ASP A 99 8.76 -3.68 -18.93
C ASP A 99 9.17 -3.60 -20.41
N ASN A 100 8.37 -2.94 -21.24
CA ASN A 100 8.61 -2.82 -22.68
C ASN A 100 8.11 -1.48 -23.26
N GLU A 101 8.33 -1.28 -24.57
CA GLU A 101 7.94 -0.06 -25.28
C GLU A 101 6.42 0.05 -25.48
N ASP A 102 5.70 -1.06 -25.59
CA ASP A 102 4.23 -1.06 -25.69
C ASP A 102 3.59 -0.55 -24.39
N ASP A 103 4.13 -0.92 -23.23
CA ASP A 103 3.71 -0.41 -21.93
C ASP A 103 3.91 1.11 -21.83
N TYR A 104 4.98 1.63 -22.47
CA TYR A 104 5.25 3.06 -22.53
C TYR A 104 4.25 3.79 -23.44
N LEU A 105 3.90 3.18 -24.58
CA LEU A 105 2.85 3.72 -25.46
C LEU A 105 1.48 3.73 -24.78
N GLU A 106 1.18 2.68 -24.01
CA GLU A 106 -0.05 2.62 -23.21
C GLU A 106 -0.06 3.72 -22.14
N LEU A 107 1.06 3.90 -21.43
CA LEU A 107 1.24 5.00 -20.48
C LEU A 107 0.95 6.35 -21.14
N CYS A 108 1.56 6.63 -22.30
CA CYS A 108 1.34 7.87 -23.03
C CYS A 108 -0.14 8.05 -23.41
N THR A 109 -0.81 7.00 -23.86
CA THR A 109 -2.23 7.02 -24.22
C THR A 109 -3.12 7.29 -22.99
N GLN A 110 -2.83 6.64 -21.86
CA GLN A 110 -3.52 6.87 -20.60
C GLN A 110 -3.32 8.30 -20.10
N VAL A 111 -2.14 8.89 -20.29
CA VAL A 111 -1.83 10.27 -19.93
C VAL A 111 -2.56 11.26 -20.82
N GLN A 112 -2.64 11.02 -22.12
CA GLN A 112 -3.37 11.87 -23.07
C GLN A 112 -4.89 11.87 -22.81
N SER A 113 -5.43 10.73 -22.38
CA SER A 113 -6.85 10.62 -22.01
C SER A 113 -7.15 11.11 -20.58
N ALA A 114 -6.13 11.32 -19.75
CA ALA A 114 -6.29 11.81 -18.39
C ALA A 114 -6.59 13.32 -18.35
N ARG A 115 -7.38 13.73 -17.34
CA ARG A 115 -7.68 15.15 -17.09
C ARG A 115 -6.43 16.00 -16.79
N LYS A 116 -5.36 15.36 -16.31
CA LYS A 116 -4.07 16.00 -16.03
C LYS A 116 -2.95 15.10 -16.52
N ALA A 117 -1.99 15.69 -17.23
CA ALA A 117 -0.79 15.00 -17.67
C ALA A 117 0.24 14.89 -16.53
N GLU A 118 -0.10 14.12 -15.50
CA GLU A 118 0.73 13.85 -14.34
C GLU A 118 0.88 12.33 -14.15
N VAL A 119 2.12 11.87 -14.00
CA VAL A 119 2.48 10.46 -13.80
C VAL A 119 3.37 10.36 -12.57
N THR A 120 3.14 9.34 -11.73
CA THR A 120 4.08 8.95 -10.69
C THR A 120 4.87 7.76 -11.20
N LEU A 121 6.20 7.90 -11.30
CA LEU A 121 7.10 6.85 -11.74
C LEU A 121 7.96 6.40 -10.55
N LYS A 122 7.85 5.15 -10.16
CA LYS A 122 8.63 4.53 -9.08
C LYS A 122 9.75 3.70 -9.69
N LEU A 123 10.96 3.94 -9.22
CA LEU A 123 12.15 3.19 -9.58
C LEU A 123 12.70 2.53 -8.33
N ALA A 124 12.98 1.24 -8.39
CA ALA A 124 13.68 0.53 -7.31
C ALA A 124 14.94 -0.14 -7.87
N GLU A 125 16.07 0.12 -7.22
CA GLU A 125 17.35 -0.51 -7.55
C GLU A 125 17.39 -1.92 -6.98
N GLN A 126 17.75 -2.89 -7.82
CA GLN A 126 17.83 -4.31 -7.48
C GLN A 126 19.29 -4.74 -7.30
N LYS A 127 19.51 -5.77 -6.47
CA LYS A 127 20.84 -6.38 -6.29
C LYS A 127 21.18 -7.18 -7.53
N VAL A 128 22.18 -6.73 -8.29
CA VAL A 128 22.65 -7.47 -9.46
C VAL A 128 23.54 -8.63 -8.98
N VAL A 129 23.13 -9.87 -9.24
CA VAL A 129 23.96 -11.07 -8.96
C VAL A 129 24.90 -11.27 -10.13
N THR A 130 26.09 -10.67 -10.07
CA THR A 130 27.16 -10.96 -11.02
C THR A 130 27.82 -12.27 -10.61
N GLY A 131 27.85 -13.26 -11.51
CA GLY A 131 28.20 -14.67 -11.25
C GLY A 131 29.64 -14.99 -10.85
N ASN A 132 30.27 -14.22 -9.96
CA ASN A 132 31.59 -14.52 -9.36
C ASN A 132 31.70 -14.17 -7.86
N ASN A 133 30.58 -14.05 -7.15
CA ASN A 133 30.58 -14.06 -5.68
C ASN A 133 29.60 -15.13 -5.18
N LEU A 134 29.97 -16.39 -5.36
CA LEU A 134 29.54 -17.48 -4.48
C LEU A 134 30.29 -17.33 -3.15
N THR A 135 29.96 -16.30 -2.38
CA THR A 135 30.06 -16.42 -0.92
C THR A 135 28.66 -16.77 -0.47
N GLU A 136 28.46 -18.08 -0.33
CA GLU A 136 27.63 -18.74 0.67
C GLU A 136 26.78 -17.76 1.49
N ASP A 137 25.52 -17.57 1.11
CA ASP A 137 24.44 -17.13 2.02
C ASP A 137 23.06 -17.09 1.32
N GLU A 138 22.79 -18.00 0.38
CA GLU A 138 21.43 -18.26 -0.09
C GLU A 138 21.18 -19.78 -0.01
N GLN A 139 20.83 -20.23 1.21
CA GLN A 139 19.97 -21.40 1.35
C GLN A 139 18.59 -20.97 0.85
N ASP A 140 18.35 -21.33 -0.41
CA ASP A 140 17.04 -21.45 -1.02
C ASP A 140 16.40 -22.71 -0.42
N ASP A 141 15.56 -22.53 0.59
CA ASP A 141 14.63 -23.57 1.03
C ASP A 141 13.26 -23.19 0.47
N ASP A 142 12.99 -23.74 -0.70
CA ASP A 142 11.72 -23.72 -1.40
C ASP A 142 10.76 -24.68 -0.66
N GLU A 143 10.21 -24.24 0.48
CA GLU A 143 9.05 -24.89 1.09
C GLU A 143 7.77 -24.17 0.66
N GLU A 144 7.12 -24.73 -0.36
CA GLU A 144 5.70 -24.55 -0.61
C GLU A 144 4.89 -24.84 0.67
N ASN A 145 3.93 -23.94 0.94
CA ASN A 145 2.72 -24.17 1.74
C ASN A 145 2.90 -24.40 3.25
N GLU A 146 2.91 -23.30 4.00
CA GLU A 146 1.73 -22.91 4.78
C GLU A 146 1.89 -21.45 5.24
N ASN A 147 0.93 -20.59 4.90
CA ASN A 147 0.85 -19.22 5.41
C ASN A 147 1.09 -19.21 6.94
N PRO A 148 2.19 -18.63 7.46
CA PRO A 148 2.27 -18.38 8.88
C PRO A 148 1.28 -17.26 9.16
N ARG A 149 0.08 -17.64 9.62
CA ARG A 149 -0.90 -16.72 10.21
C ARG A 149 -0.10 -15.82 11.14
N LYS A 150 -0.02 -14.53 10.77
CA LYS A 150 0.58 -13.47 11.58
C LYS A 150 0.22 -13.76 13.04
N LYS A 151 1.21 -14.10 13.87
CA LYS A 151 1.04 -14.00 15.31
C LYS A 151 0.76 -12.52 15.56
N ARG A 152 -0.54 -12.19 15.66
CA ARG A 152 -1.00 -10.93 16.22
C ARG A 152 -0.16 -10.72 17.46
N LYS A 153 0.45 -9.54 17.63
CA LYS A 153 1.00 -9.14 18.91
C LYS A 153 -0.04 -9.56 19.95
N GLN A 154 0.31 -10.47 20.86
CA GLN A 154 -0.57 -10.77 21.98
C GLN A 154 -0.65 -9.47 22.74
N HIS A 155 -1.72 -8.74 22.47
CA HIS A 155 -2.13 -7.62 23.28
C HIS A 155 -2.39 -8.23 24.65
N VAL A 156 -1.49 -7.97 25.60
CA VAL A 156 -1.73 -8.29 27.00
C VAL A 156 -2.77 -7.28 27.44
N PRO A 157 -4.04 -7.68 27.60
CA PRO A 157 -5.09 -6.74 27.90
C PRO A 157 -4.82 -6.16 29.30
N SER A 158 -4.94 -4.84 29.43
CA SER A 158 -4.95 -4.18 30.73
C SER A 158 -6.06 -4.77 31.61
N MET A 159 -5.90 -4.73 32.93
CA MET A 159 -6.97 -5.11 33.88
C MET A 159 -8.29 -4.41 33.57
N GLU A 160 -8.24 -3.17 33.07
CA GLU A 160 -9.41 -2.40 32.65
C GLU A 160 -10.05 -2.98 31.37
N GLU A 161 -9.24 -3.48 30.43
CA GLU A 161 -9.74 -4.08 29.19
C GLU A 161 -10.32 -5.48 29.43
N ILE A 162 -9.76 -6.25 30.36
CA ILE A 162 -10.32 -7.53 30.80
C ILE A 162 -11.71 -7.31 31.43
N ALA A 163 -11.85 -6.29 32.29
CA ALA A 163 -13.14 -5.94 32.88
C ALA A 163 -14.16 -5.49 31.81
N GLN A 164 -13.72 -4.68 30.84
CA GLN A 164 -14.58 -4.28 29.72
C GLN A 164 -15.00 -5.47 28.87
N ASP A 165 -14.10 -6.40 28.55
CA ASP A 165 -14.43 -7.59 27.75
C ASP A 165 -15.44 -8.51 28.47
N GLN A 166 -15.32 -8.67 29.79
CA GLN A 166 -16.33 -9.39 30.59
C GLN A 166 -17.71 -8.73 30.50
N HIS A 167 -17.77 -7.40 30.56
CA HIS A 167 -19.02 -6.67 30.37
C HIS A 167 -19.56 -6.78 28.94
N ILE A 168 -18.70 -6.78 27.92
CA ILE A 168 -19.11 -6.97 26.52
C ILE A 168 -19.76 -8.34 26.33
N VAL A 169 -19.16 -9.41 26.86
CA VAL A 169 -19.73 -10.77 26.77
C VAL A 169 -21.08 -10.83 27.48
N SER A 170 -21.20 -10.23 28.67
CA SER A 170 -22.47 -10.16 29.39
C SER A 170 -23.55 -9.42 28.59
N LEU A 171 -23.20 -8.29 27.96
CA LEU A 171 -24.11 -7.51 27.12
C LEU A 171 -24.52 -8.25 25.84
N GLN A 172 -23.60 -8.99 25.20
CA GLN A 172 -23.91 -9.80 24.02
C GLN A 172 -24.90 -10.92 24.34
N ASN A 173 -24.71 -11.61 25.47
CA ASN A 173 -25.64 -12.65 25.91
C ASN A 173 -27.01 -12.08 26.29
N LYS A 174 -27.03 -10.91 26.93
CA LYS A 174 -28.27 -10.26 27.40
C LYS A 174 -29.13 -9.70 26.26
N TYR A 175 -28.50 -9.18 25.21
CA TYR A 175 -29.19 -8.54 24.09
C TYR A 175 -29.16 -9.36 22.80
N ARG A 176 -29.02 -10.68 22.94
CA ARG A 176 -29.20 -11.60 21.84
C ARG A 176 -30.65 -11.59 21.40
N CYS A 177 -30.87 -11.32 20.12
CA CYS A 177 -32.21 -11.25 19.55
C CYS A 177 -32.72 -12.68 19.32
N GLU A 178 -33.87 -13.02 19.90
CA GLU A 178 -34.51 -14.34 19.70
C GLU A 178 -35.57 -14.31 18.59
N ASP A 179 -35.85 -13.13 18.04
CA ASP A 179 -36.82 -12.94 16.97
C ASP A 179 -36.22 -13.30 15.60
N ARG A 180 -36.82 -14.31 14.95
CA ARG A 180 -36.42 -14.78 13.61
C ARG A 180 -36.71 -13.78 12.49
N SER A 181 -37.57 -12.80 12.73
CA SER A 181 -37.88 -11.73 11.79
C SER A 181 -36.94 -10.53 11.92
N CYS A 182 -36.11 -10.50 12.97
CA CYS A 182 -35.12 -9.46 13.16
C CYS A 182 -33.88 -9.72 12.28
N PRO A 183 -33.42 -8.73 11.49
CA PRO A 183 -32.23 -8.88 10.66
C PRO A 183 -30.91 -8.80 11.45
N TYR A 184 -30.96 -8.71 12.78
CA TYR A 184 -29.82 -8.45 13.64
C TYR A 184 -29.71 -9.44 14.80
N ASP A 185 -28.53 -10.03 14.98
CA ASP A 185 -28.24 -10.98 16.07
C ASP A 185 -28.21 -10.31 17.47
N LEU A 186 -27.78 -9.05 17.51
CA LEU A 186 -27.70 -8.25 18.74
C LEU A 186 -28.59 -7.02 18.58
N CYS A 187 -29.67 -6.99 19.35
CA CYS A 187 -30.72 -5.99 19.19
C CYS A 187 -31.22 -5.53 20.57
N TYR A 188 -31.55 -4.24 20.69
CA TYR A 188 -32.29 -3.72 21.85
C TYR A 188 -33.71 -3.39 21.44
N PRO A 189 -34.75 -4.05 22.01
CA PRO A 189 -36.13 -3.69 21.74
C PRO A 189 -36.43 -2.35 22.43
N SER A 190 -36.62 -1.29 21.64
CA SER A 190 -36.91 0.04 22.17
C SER A 190 -38.40 0.37 22.02
N GLY A 191 -39.05 0.61 23.17
CA GLY A 191 -40.41 1.14 23.25
C GLY A 191 -41.56 0.11 23.13
N PRO A 192 -42.82 0.55 23.27
CA PRO A 192 -44.01 -0.32 23.23
C PRO A 192 -44.30 -0.93 21.86
N THR A 193 -43.55 -0.52 20.82
CA THR A 193 -43.73 -0.94 19.42
C THR A 193 -42.70 -1.96 18.95
N ALA A 194 -41.87 -2.50 19.86
CA ALA A 194 -40.87 -3.54 19.57
C ALA A 194 -39.94 -3.21 18.39
N LYS A 195 -39.57 -1.93 18.20
CA LYS A 195 -38.56 -1.57 17.19
C LYS A 195 -37.19 -2.03 17.67
N HIS A 196 -36.60 -2.97 16.94
CA HIS A 196 -35.29 -3.53 17.26
C HIS A 196 -34.19 -2.57 16.80
N VAL A 197 -33.42 -2.05 17.76
CA VAL A 197 -32.26 -1.19 17.50
C VAL A 197 -31.02 -2.07 17.42
N HIS A 198 -30.29 -2.02 16.31
CA HIS A 198 -29.06 -2.80 16.12
C HIS A 198 -27.96 -2.37 17.09
N LEU A 199 -27.42 -3.34 17.84
CA LEU A 199 -26.31 -3.12 18.76
C LEU A 199 -24.97 -3.39 18.08
N THR A 200 -24.36 -2.33 17.56
CA THR A 200 -23.01 -2.41 17.01
C THR A 200 -21.95 -2.65 18.09
N HIS A 201 -20.78 -3.12 17.69
CA HIS A 201 -19.60 -3.26 18.55
C HIS A 201 -19.21 -1.97 19.27
N LYS A 202 -19.51 -0.80 18.68
CA LYS A 202 -19.25 0.51 19.29
C LYS A 202 -20.20 0.77 20.47
N HIS A 203 -21.46 0.36 20.39
CA HIS A 203 -22.43 0.48 21.48
C HIS A 203 -22.01 -0.38 22.68
N LEU A 204 -21.65 -1.64 22.43
CA LEU A 204 -21.21 -2.58 23.45
C LEU A 204 -19.94 -2.12 24.16
N ARG A 205 -18.93 -1.64 23.42
CA ARG A 205 -17.70 -1.07 24.01
C ARG A 205 -17.97 0.15 24.87
N THR A 206 -18.83 1.07 24.40
CA THR A 206 -19.18 2.28 25.14
C THR A 206 -19.88 1.95 26.46
N TRP A 207 -20.77 0.97 26.44
CA TRP A 207 -21.49 0.52 27.64
C TRP A 207 -20.58 -0.24 28.59
N ALA A 208 -19.74 -1.14 28.09
CA ALA A 208 -18.78 -1.86 28.89
C ALA A 208 -17.78 -0.93 29.59
N ALA A 209 -17.31 0.10 28.90
CA ALA A 209 -16.44 1.13 29.49
C ALA A 209 -17.15 1.94 30.59
N ALA A 210 -18.44 2.23 30.44
CA ALA A 210 -19.21 2.93 31.45
C ALA A 210 -19.57 2.04 32.65
N MET A 211 -19.87 0.75 32.42
CA MET A 211 -20.08 -0.25 33.48
C MET A 211 -18.80 -0.51 34.28
N ALA A 212 -17.64 -0.59 33.62
CA ALA A 212 -16.34 -0.69 34.27
C ALA A 212 -16.01 0.53 35.17
N ARG A 213 -16.66 1.68 34.92
CA ARG A 213 -16.58 2.91 35.73
C ARG A 213 -17.70 3.03 36.78
N GLY A 214 -18.53 2.01 36.96
CA GLY A 214 -19.63 1.98 37.93
C GLY A 214 -20.87 2.79 37.54
N LEU A 215 -20.99 3.21 36.28
CA LEU A 215 -22.16 3.95 35.79
C LEU A 215 -23.21 2.96 35.27
N ASN A 216 -24.44 3.02 35.83
CA ASN A 216 -25.57 2.25 35.32
C ASN A 216 -26.07 2.88 34.02
N VAL A 217 -25.72 2.25 32.89
CA VAL A 217 -26.04 2.77 31.55
C VAL A 217 -27.45 2.35 31.16
N LEU A 218 -28.42 3.25 31.33
CA LEU A 218 -29.72 3.13 30.66
C LEU A 218 -29.61 3.80 29.28
N PHE A 219 -30.19 3.17 28.26
CA PHE A 219 -30.17 3.58 26.84
C PHE A 219 -30.58 5.05 26.59
N ARG A 220 -31.23 5.70 27.58
CA ARG A 220 -31.77 7.06 27.51
C ARG A 220 -30.75 8.20 27.35
N HIS A 221 -29.45 7.96 27.50
CA HIS A 221 -28.45 9.04 27.49
C HIS A 221 -27.49 9.05 26.28
N ILE A 222 -27.70 8.20 25.27
CA ILE A 222 -26.78 8.12 24.12
C ILE A 222 -27.47 8.48 22.77
N TYR A 223 -28.76 8.81 22.79
CA TYR A 223 -29.47 9.40 21.64
C TYR A 223 -30.37 10.55 22.09
#